data_AF-A0A7X0GSA4-F1
#
_entry.id   AF-A0A7X0GSA4-F1
#
_cell.length_a   1.000
_cell.length_b   1.000
_cell.length_c   1.000
_cell.angle_alpha   90.00
_cell.angle_beta   90.00
_cell.angle_gamma   90.00
#
_symmetry.space_group_name_H-M   'P 1'
#
loop_
_entity.id
_entity.type
_entity.pdbx_description
1 polymer ?
#
loop_
_entity_poly.entity_id
_entity_poly.type
_entity_poly.pdbx_seq_one_letter_code
_entity_poly.pdbx_strand_id
1 'polypeptide(L)' 'MKDAPDRLRWAMNHCLACIGIEHPEFRARALDIGERLEVLKDYPTSPGCTSPYAPVWINEMVRRQQS' A
#
# COMPACT_ATOMS: atom_id res chain seq x y z
N MET A 1 1.42 -5.32 12.45
CA MET A 1 1.35 -3.94 11.90
C MET A 1 0.05 -3.25 12.28
N LYS A 2 -1.09 -3.93 12.26
CA LYS A 2 -2.39 -3.36 12.70
C LYS A 2 -2.34 -2.75 14.11
N ASP A 3 -1.63 -3.40 15.04
CA ASP A 3 -1.55 -2.96 16.45
C ASP A 3 -0.49 -1.87 16.72
N ALA A 4 0.21 -1.39 15.69
CA ALA A 4 1.19 -0.32 15.85
C ALA A 4 0.48 1.04 16.05
N PRO A 5 1.10 1.98 16.80
CA PRO A 5 0.61 3.35 16.90
C PRO A 5 0.43 3.98 15.51
N ASP A 6 -0.56 4.85 15.34
CA ASP A 6 -1.04 5.31 14.03
C ASP A 6 0.07 5.83 13.10
N ARG A 7 0.98 6.67 13.60
CA ARG A 7 2.10 7.19 12.80
C ARG A 7 3.07 6.09 12.36
N LEU A 8 3.35 5.14 13.24
CA LEU A 8 4.24 4.02 12.95
C LEU A 8 3.57 3.06 11.96
N ARG A 9 2.27 2.77 12.16
CA ARG A 9 1.47 1.97 11.23
C ARG A 9 1.45 2.57 9.84
N TRP A 10 1.29 3.89 9.74
CA TRP A 10 1.36 4.62 8.47
C TRP A 10 2.73 4.48 7.81
N ALA A 11 3.81 4.72 8.55
CA ALA A 11 5.17 4.62 8.02
C ALA A 11 5.52 3.20 7.53
N MET A 12 5.10 2.17 8.27
CA MET A 12 5.30 0.77 7.87
C MET A 12 4.52 0.41 6.60
N ASN A 13 3.26 0.85 6.48
CA ASN A 13 2.45 0.65 5.29
C ASN A 13 3.03 1.39 4.08
N HIS A 14 3.47 2.63 4.27
CA HIS A 14 4.14 3.42 3.23
C HIS A 14 5.41 2.71 2.74
N CYS A 15 6.24 2.20 3.65
CA CYS A 15 7.44 1.44 3.28
C CYS A 15 7.08 0.19 2.46
N LEU A 16 6.07 -0.59 2.88
CA LEU A 16 5.59 -1.75 2.13
C LEU A 16 5.11 -1.37 0.72
N ALA A 17 4.36 -0.27 0.60
CA ALA A 17 3.88 0.23 -0.68
C ALA A 17 5.04 0.66 -1.60
N CYS A 18 6.01 1.45 -1.10
CA CYS A 18 7.22 1.82 -1.86
C CYS A 18 7.97 0.60 -2.38
N ILE A 19 8.15 -0.44 -1.55
CA ILE A 19 8.80 -1.68 -1.99
C ILE A 19 8.03 -2.30 -3.17
N GLY A 20 6.70 -2.39 -3.10
CA GLY A 20 5.90 -2.97 -4.18
C GLY A 20 5.86 -2.12 -5.47
N ILE A 21 6.01 -0.80 -5.34
CA ILE A 21 6.02 0.14 -6.47
C ILE A 21 7.39 0.11 -7.17
N GLU A 22 8.46 0.30 -6.40
CA GLU A 22 9.81 0.57 -6.91
C GLU A 22 10.63 -0.69 -7.20
N HIS A 23 10.28 -1.83 -6.58
CA HIS A 23 10.99 -3.10 -6.76
C HIS A 23 10.04 -4.17 -7.35
N PRO A 24 9.94 -4.28 -8.69
CA PRO A 24 9.05 -5.22 -9.36
C PRO A 24 9.21 -6.68 -8.91
N GLU A 25 10.43 -7.09 -8.56
CA GLU A 25 10.77 -8.43 -8.06
C GLU A 25 10.12 -8.77 -6.72
N PHE A 26 9.81 -7.76 -5.90
CA PHE A 26 9.15 -7.95 -4.59
C PHE A 26 7.67 -7.62 -4.61
N ARG A 27 7.13 -7.13 -5.74
CA ARG A 27 5.75 -6.65 -5.84
C ARG A 27 4.72 -7.69 -5.44
N ALA A 28 4.81 -8.90 -5.97
CA ALA A 28 3.86 -9.97 -5.64
C ALA A 28 3.82 -10.26 -4.14
N ARG A 29 4.99 -10.25 -3.49
CA ARG A 29 5.11 -10.43 -2.04
C ARG A 29 4.56 -9.24 -1.27
N ALA A 30 4.80 -8.01 -1.74
CA ALA A 30 4.28 -6.80 -1.11
C ALA A 30 2.73 -6.75 -1.15
N LEU A 31 2.13 -7.17 -2.27
CA LEU A 31 0.69 -7.32 -2.42
C LEU A 31 0.13 -8.36 -1.44
N ASP A 32 0.71 -9.56 -1.38
CA ASP A 32 0.30 -10.62 -0.45
C ASP A 32 0.36 -10.18 1.02
N ILE A 33 1.45 -9.50 1.42
CA ILE A 33 1.58 -8.95 2.77
C ILE A 33 0.51 -7.88 3.03
N GLY A 34 0.25 -7.00 2.05
CA GLY A 34 -0.78 -5.97 2.16
C GLY A 34 -2.17 -6.55 2.36
N GLU A 35 -2.54 -7.57 1.56
CA GLU A 35 -3.82 -8.27 1.66
C GLU A 35 -3.99 -9.01 2.99
N ARG A 36 -2.94 -9.69 3.46
CA ARG A 36 -3.00 -10.39 4.74
C ARG A 36 -3.08 -9.44 5.93
N LEU A 37 -2.40 -8.30 5.85
CA LEU A 37 -2.35 -7.35 6.95
C LEU A 37 -3.53 -6.38 6.97
N GLU A 38 -4.17 -6.08 5.83
CA GLU A 38 -5.30 -5.16 5.67
C GLU A 38 -5.13 -3.82 6.41
N VAL A 39 -3.90 -3.31 6.47
CA VAL A 39 -3.60 -2.05 7.15
C VAL A 39 -4.17 -0.90 6.31
N LEU A 40 -4.95 -0.01 6.95
CA LEU A 40 -5.60 1.13 6.29
C LEU A 40 -6.61 0.76 5.19
N LYS A 41 -7.12 -0.48 5.18
CA LYS A 41 -8.13 -0.96 4.21
C LYS A 41 -9.39 -0.10 4.21
N ASP A 42 -9.88 0.27 5.40
CA ASP A 42 -11.09 1.08 5.57
C ASP A 42 -10.79 2.58 5.73
N TYR A 43 -9.59 3.03 5.32
CA TYR A 43 -9.23 4.44 5.45
C TYR A 43 -10.12 5.31 4.54
N PRO A 44 -10.79 6.35 5.08
CA PRO A 44 -11.71 7.16 4.31
C PRO A 44 -10.95 7.86 3.18
N THR A 45 -11.29 7.47 1.94
CA THR A 45 -10.65 7.99 0.73
C THR A 45 -11.70 8.74 -0.08
N SER A 46 -11.48 10.04 -0.28
CA SER A 46 -12.38 10.86 -1.10
C SER A 46 -12.40 10.37 -2.56
N PRO A 47 -13.52 10.57 -3.28
CA PRO A 47 -13.60 10.24 -4.70
C PRO A 47 -12.46 10.90 -5.50
N GLY A 48 -11.77 10.11 -6.33
CA GLY A 48 -10.64 10.58 -7.15
C GLY A 48 -9.27 10.56 -6.47
N CYS A 49 -9.18 10.32 -5.15
CA CYS A 49 -7.92 10.11 -4.46
C CYS A 49 -7.52 8.63 -4.48
N THR A 50 -6.20 8.35 -4.44
CA THR A 50 -5.69 6.99 -4.31
C THR A 50 -5.75 6.56 -2.84
N SER A 51 -6.33 5.39 -2.58
CA SER A 51 -6.37 4.83 -1.22
C SER A 51 -4.96 4.53 -0.71
N PRO A 52 -4.65 4.81 0.58
CA PRO A 52 -3.37 4.45 1.17
C PRO A 52 -3.24 2.94 1.45
N TYR A 53 -4.29 2.15 1.23
CA TYR A 53 -4.23 0.69 1.35
C TYR A 53 -3.18 0.13 0.38
N ALA A 54 -2.15 -0.53 0.90
CA ALA A 54 -0.95 -0.86 0.12
C ALA A 54 -1.25 -1.59 -1.21
N PRO A 55 -2.11 -2.63 -1.29
CA PRO A 55 -2.42 -3.27 -2.57
C PRO A 55 -3.03 -2.34 -3.61
N VAL A 56 -3.97 -1.49 -3.20
CA VAL A 56 -4.60 -0.49 -4.10
C VAL A 56 -3.59 0.55 -4.52
N TRP A 57 -2.78 1.04 -3.59
CA TRP A 57 -1.77 2.05 -3.87
C TRP A 57 -0.69 1.54 -4.83
N ILE A 58 -0.16 0.33 -4.59
CA ILE A 58 0.85 -0.31 -5.45
C ILE A 58 0.31 -0.43 -6.88
N ASN A 59 -0.86 -1.03 -7.05
CA ASN A 59 -1.44 -1.25 -8.38
C ASN A 59 -1.70 0.06 -9.12
N GLU A 60 -2.23 1.08 -8.44
CA GLU A 60 -2.51 2.36 -9.06
C GLU A 60 -1.24 3.11 -9.48
N MET A 61 -0.19 3.09 -8.65
CA MET A 61 1.08 3.77 -9.00
C MET A 61 1.83 3.05 -10.11
N VAL A 62 1.84 1.71 -10.11
CA VAL A 62 2.42 0.91 -11.20
C VAL A 62 1.68 1.20 -12.51
N ARG A 63 0.33 1.24 -12.48
CA ARG A 63 -0.47 1.59 -13.66
C ARG A 63 -0.10 2.95 -14.23
N ARG A 64 0.07 3.97 -13.37
CA ARG A 64 0.47 5.33 -13.77
C ARG A 64 1.87 5.40 -14.38
N GLN A 65 2.81 4.57 -13.92
CA GLN A 65 4.17 4.53 -14.48
C GLN A 65 4.23 3.89 -15.87
N GLN A 66 3.24 3.07 -16.22
CA GLN A 66 3.16 2.38 -17.51
C GLN A 66 2.27 3.13 -18.53
N SER A 67 1.77 4.32 -18.18
CA SER A 67 0.89 5.15 -19.02
C SER A 67 1.62 6.30 -19.68
#